data_AF-A0A645GIL7-F1
#
_entry.id   AF-A0A645GIL7-F1
#
_cell.length_a   1.000
_cell.length_b   1.000
_cell.length_c   1.000
_cell.angle_alpha   90.00
_cell.angle_beta   90.00
_cell.angle_gamma   90.00
#
_symmetry.space_group_name_H-M   'P 1'
#
loop_
_entity.id
_entity.type
_entity.pdbx_description
1 polymer ?
#
loop_
_entity_poly.entity_id
_entity_poly.type
_entity_poly.pdbx_seq_one_letter_code
_entity_poly.pdbx_strand_id
1 'polypeptide(L)'
;MIGEAGLYNALYERGIIMNDSTPDYVVVGETRNYSFERIEKACFLVQKGARLIGANPDITGPTEAGIVPATGALIAPIEMAAGVKAFFVGKPNPWMMRRAGKRFETPTRETLIIGDRMDTDIIAGVQSEIDTALVLSGVTAAGDLARFAYRPKYVFDGLADLVGRLTEFAAAGDAGAPPNSGF
;
A
#
# COMPACT_ATOMS: atom_id res chain seq x y z
N MET A 1 17.48 10.34 -2.07
CA MET A 1 16.31 9.50 -2.43
C MET A 1 16.77 8.39 -3.38
N ILE A 2 16.26 7.17 -3.22
CA ILE A 2 16.46 6.04 -4.13
C ILE A 2 15.09 5.65 -4.71
N GLY A 3 14.88 5.79 -6.01
CA GLY A 3 13.55 5.67 -6.61
C GLY A 3 13.49 6.33 -7.99
N GLU A 4 12.42 6.05 -8.72
CA GLU A 4 12.16 6.60 -10.05
C GLU A 4 11.48 7.99 -10.03
N ALA A 5 11.26 8.55 -11.22
CA ALA A 5 10.68 9.89 -11.44
C ALA A 5 9.35 10.13 -10.70
N GLY A 6 8.49 9.12 -10.57
CA GLY A 6 7.22 9.26 -9.85
C GLY A 6 7.41 9.62 -8.38
N LEU A 7 8.35 8.97 -7.70
CA LEU A 7 8.68 9.28 -6.30
C LEU A 7 9.36 10.63 -6.19
N TYR A 8 10.27 10.96 -7.12
CA TYR A 8 10.92 12.27 -7.17
C TYR A 8 9.89 13.41 -7.28
N ASN A 9 8.98 13.30 -8.24
CA ASN A 9 7.96 14.33 -8.50
C ASN A 9 7.03 14.49 -7.30
N ALA A 10 6.56 13.40 -6.70
CA ALA A 10 5.68 13.44 -5.53
C ALA A 10 6.33 14.16 -4.33
N LEU A 11 7.64 14.01 -4.14
CA LEU A 11 8.39 14.72 -3.10
C LEU A 11 8.61 16.19 -3.48
N TYR A 12 8.99 16.44 -4.74
CA TYR A 12 9.22 17.79 -5.26
C TYR A 12 7.98 18.68 -5.19
N GLU A 13 6.80 18.17 -5.56
CA GLU A 13 5.51 18.86 -5.48
C GLU A 13 5.13 19.27 -4.04
N ARG A 14 5.73 18.62 -3.04
CA ARG A 14 5.55 18.95 -1.62
C ARG A 14 6.64 19.88 -1.08
N GLY A 15 7.50 20.41 -1.95
CA GLY A 15 8.62 21.28 -1.58
C GLY A 15 9.75 20.55 -0.85
N ILE A 16 9.82 19.21 -0.95
CA ILE A 16 10.88 18.42 -0.32
C ILE A 16 12.12 18.48 -1.21
N ILE A 17 13.20 18.98 -0.64
CA ILE A 17 14.48 19.16 -1.33
C ILE A 17 15.32 17.88 -1.20
N MET A 18 15.91 17.44 -2.31
CA MET A 18 16.86 16.32 -2.29
C MET A 18 18.22 16.81 -1.81
N ASN A 19 18.64 16.32 -0.65
CA ASN A 19 19.94 16.59 -0.05
C ASN A 19 20.65 15.27 0.23
N ASP A 20 21.92 15.23 -0.16
CA ASP A 20 22.76 14.04 -0.13
C ASP A 20 23.89 14.14 0.92
N SER A 21 23.95 15.24 1.68
CA SER A 21 24.95 15.53 2.71
C SER A 21 24.42 15.33 4.12
N THR A 22 23.30 15.97 4.46
CA THR A 22 22.68 15.94 5.81
C THR A 22 21.14 15.93 5.73
N PRO A 23 20.53 14.91 5.09
CA PRO A 23 19.08 14.82 5.00
C PRO A 23 18.45 14.36 6.31
N ASP A 24 17.21 14.80 6.54
CA ASP A 24 16.37 14.29 7.64
C ASP A 24 15.82 12.88 7.37
N TYR A 25 15.74 12.49 6.11
CA TYR A 25 15.15 11.23 5.66
C TYR A 25 15.92 10.61 4.50
N VAL A 26 16.01 9.28 4.52
CA VAL A 26 16.33 8.45 3.37
C VAL A 26 15.06 7.76 2.92
N VAL A 27 14.57 8.13 1.73
CA VAL A 27 13.36 7.55 1.14
C VAL A 27 13.74 6.61 0.01
N VAL A 28 13.21 5.39 0.06
CA VAL A 28 13.42 4.33 -0.91
C VAL A 28 12.08 3.90 -1.52
N GLY A 29 12.01 3.89 -2.84
CA GLY A 29 10.95 3.27 -3.62
C GLY A 29 11.52 2.31 -4.65
N GLU A 30 10.64 1.80 -5.50
CA GLU A 30 11.05 0.95 -6.62
C GLU A 30 11.96 1.72 -7.56
N THR A 31 13.04 1.07 -8.01
CA THR A 31 13.96 1.61 -9.01
C THR A 31 14.71 0.53 -9.75
N ARG A 32 15.07 0.82 -11.00
CA ARG A 32 16.05 0.03 -11.75
C ARG A 32 17.48 0.51 -11.51
N ASN A 33 17.66 1.73 -11.00
CA ASN A 33 18.96 2.31 -10.70
C ASN A 33 19.34 2.06 -9.24
N TYR A 34 19.80 0.83 -9.00
CA TYR A 34 20.21 0.33 -7.69
C TYR A 34 21.68 -0.09 -7.72
N SER A 35 22.55 0.71 -7.12
CA SER A 35 24.01 0.49 -7.10
C SER A 35 24.54 0.39 -5.68
N PHE A 36 25.70 -0.26 -5.52
CA PHE A 36 26.36 -0.41 -4.23
C PHE A 36 26.65 0.95 -3.58
N GLU A 37 27.11 1.94 -4.34
CA GLU A 37 27.43 3.28 -3.85
C GLU A 37 26.20 4.01 -3.29
N ARG A 38 25.03 3.82 -3.92
CA ARG A 38 23.76 4.41 -3.44
C ARG A 38 23.31 3.77 -2.13
N ILE A 39 23.47 2.45 -2.01
CA ILE A 39 23.15 1.69 -0.80
C ILE A 39 24.10 2.11 0.33
N GLU A 40 25.40 2.11 0.08
CA GLU A 40 26.43 2.50 1.05
C GLU A 40 26.18 3.92 1.58
N LYS A 41 25.93 4.87 0.67
CA LYS A 41 25.58 6.24 1.05
C LYS A 41 24.33 6.29 1.91
N ALA A 42 23.27 5.56 1.53
CA ALA A 42 22.05 5.49 2.32
C ALA A 42 22.32 4.93 3.73
N CYS A 43 23.13 3.88 3.87
CA CYS A 43 23.54 3.34 5.16
C CYS A 43 24.22 4.40 6.02
N PHE A 44 25.20 5.13 5.48
CA PHE A 44 25.89 6.19 6.23
C PHE A 44 24.95 7.31 6.66
N LEU A 45 24.02 7.72 5.80
CA LEU A 45 23.06 8.77 6.12
C LEU A 45 22.10 8.34 7.23
N VAL A 46 21.61 7.09 7.19
CA VAL A 46 20.75 6.53 8.24
C VAL A 46 21.50 6.38 9.56
N GLN A 47 22.74 5.88 9.53
CA GLN A 47 23.61 5.80 10.72
C GLN A 47 23.91 7.17 11.34
N LYS A 48 23.91 8.24 10.52
CA LYS A 48 24.03 9.64 10.99
C LYS A 48 22.72 10.24 11.51
N GLY A 49 21.64 9.46 11.56
CA GLY A 49 20.36 9.86 12.15
C GLY A 49 19.25 10.18 11.16
N ALA A 50 19.48 10.04 9.84
CA ALA A 50 18.40 10.17 8.87
C ALA A 50 17.37 9.05 9.07
N ARG A 51 16.08 9.38 9.05
CA ARG A 51 14.99 8.40 9.20
C ARG A 51 14.79 7.63 7.90
N LEU A 52 14.63 6.32 8.00
CA LEU A 52 14.47 5.44 6.84
C LEU A 52 12.98 5.24 6.51
N ILE A 53 12.60 5.52 5.27
CA ILE A 53 11.23 5.38 4.76
C ILE A 53 11.23 4.51 3.51
N GLY A 54 10.33 3.52 3.47
CA GLY A 54 10.03 2.73 2.28
C GLY A 54 8.67 3.09 1.70
N ALA A 55 8.55 3.18 0.38
CA ALA A 55 7.27 3.47 -0.28
C ALA A 55 6.24 2.34 -0.02
N ASN A 56 6.64 1.08 -0.16
CA ASN A 56 5.82 -0.11 0.04
C ASN A 56 6.69 -1.27 0.57
N PRO A 57 6.12 -2.20 1.37
CA PRO A 57 6.89 -3.29 1.98
C PRO A 57 7.04 -4.53 1.07
N ASP A 58 6.51 -4.51 -0.15
CA ASP A 58 6.55 -5.67 -1.04
C ASP A 58 7.99 -6.09 -1.33
N ILE A 59 8.28 -7.37 -1.14
CA ILE A 59 9.60 -7.95 -1.40
C ILE A 59 9.78 -8.21 -2.90
N THR A 60 8.69 -8.52 -3.60
CA THR A 60 8.70 -8.88 -5.01
C THR A 60 7.58 -8.18 -5.77
N GLY A 61 7.82 -7.88 -7.05
CA GLY A 61 6.82 -7.36 -7.99
C GLY A 61 6.72 -8.22 -9.26
N PRO A 62 5.52 -8.36 -9.86
CA PRO A 62 5.35 -9.06 -11.13
C PRO A 62 5.80 -8.20 -12.32
N THR A 63 6.42 -8.81 -13.33
CA THR A 63 6.72 -8.22 -14.64
C THR A 63 6.45 -9.22 -15.75
N GLU A 64 6.44 -8.77 -17.01
CA GLU A 64 6.31 -9.67 -18.19
C GLU A 64 7.40 -10.74 -18.24
N ALA A 65 8.61 -10.44 -17.75
CA ALA A 65 9.74 -11.36 -17.73
C ALA A 65 9.77 -12.29 -16.50
N GLY A 66 8.82 -12.13 -15.57
CA GLY A 66 8.75 -12.88 -14.32
C GLY A 66 8.79 -11.99 -13.07
N ILE A 67 9.12 -12.60 -11.94
CA ILE A 67 9.14 -11.94 -10.63
C ILE A 67 10.47 -11.22 -10.42
N VAL A 68 10.41 -9.95 -10.01
CA VAL A 68 11.59 -9.11 -9.73
C VAL A 68 11.57 -8.59 -8.29
N PRO A 69 12.72 -8.17 -7.74
CA PRO A 69 12.76 -7.48 -6.45
C PRO A 69 11.94 -6.19 -6.46
N ALA A 70 11.21 -5.92 -5.38
CA ALA A 70 10.49 -4.67 -5.15
C ALA A 70 11.09 -3.90 -3.96
N THR A 71 10.49 -2.76 -3.61
CA THR A 71 11.00 -1.81 -2.60
C THR A 71 11.46 -2.48 -1.29
N GLY A 72 10.70 -3.46 -0.77
CA GLY A 72 11.04 -4.19 0.44
C GLY A 72 12.35 -4.99 0.34
N ALA A 73 12.65 -5.55 -0.83
CA ALA A 73 13.94 -6.20 -1.10
C ALA A 73 15.07 -5.17 -1.28
N LEU A 74 14.79 -4.05 -1.97
CA LEU A 74 15.78 -3.00 -2.23
C LEU A 74 16.20 -2.25 -0.96
N ILE A 75 15.31 -2.11 0.03
CA ILE A 75 15.62 -1.39 1.28
C ILE A 75 16.30 -2.29 2.31
N ALA A 76 16.17 -3.62 2.19
CA ALA A 76 16.65 -4.57 3.19
C ALA A 76 18.16 -4.46 3.51
N PRO A 77 19.08 -4.28 2.53
CA PRO A 77 20.50 -4.08 2.83
C PRO A 77 20.76 -2.84 3.69
N ILE A 78 20.00 -1.77 3.47
CA ILE A 78 20.11 -0.53 4.25
C ILE A 78 19.62 -0.78 5.68
N GLU A 79 18.48 -1.46 5.85
CA GLU A 79 17.98 -1.80 7.19
C GLU A 79 19.00 -2.63 7.98
N MET A 80 19.56 -3.65 7.35
CA MET A 80 20.49 -4.59 7.98
C MET A 80 21.82 -3.91 8.34
N ALA A 81 22.40 -3.14 7.41
CA ALA A 81 23.69 -2.50 7.64
C ALA A 81 23.60 -1.28 8.58
N ALA A 82 22.48 -0.55 8.56
CA ALA A 82 22.27 0.58 9.46
C ALA A 82 21.68 0.19 10.82
N GLY A 83 21.16 -1.03 10.97
CA GLY A 83 20.49 -1.48 12.20
C GLY A 83 19.17 -0.76 12.48
N VAL A 84 18.54 -0.20 11.45
CA VAL A 84 17.31 0.62 11.56
C VAL A 84 16.24 0.03 10.67
N LYS A 85 15.03 -0.18 11.22
CA LYS A 85 13.87 -0.59 10.42
C LYS A 85 13.21 0.59 9.75
N ALA A 86 12.86 0.41 8.47
CA ALA A 86 12.17 1.40 7.68
C ALA A 86 10.72 1.55 8.14
N PHE A 87 10.22 2.78 8.09
CA PHE A 87 8.78 3.00 8.12
C PHE A 87 8.22 2.87 6.70
N PHE A 88 7.41 1.84 6.46
CA PHE A 88 6.73 1.66 5.18
C PHE A 88 5.43 2.44 5.13
N VAL A 89 5.26 3.27 4.11
CA VAL A 89 4.06 4.12 3.93
C VAL A 89 2.89 3.33 3.35
N GLY A 90 3.17 2.42 2.42
CA GLY A 90 2.19 1.59 1.73
C GLY A 90 1.49 0.55 2.60
N LYS A 91 0.45 -0.06 2.03
CA LYS A 91 -0.28 -1.19 2.61
C LYS A 91 0.69 -2.32 3.02
N PRO A 92 0.44 -3.05 4.13
CA PRO A 92 -0.76 -3.03 4.97
C PRO A 92 -0.85 -1.87 5.97
N ASN A 93 0.11 -0.93 5.98
CA ASN A 93 0.07 0.20 6.91
C ASN A 93 -1.20 1.05 6.68
N PRO A 94 -2.04 1.28 7.71
CA PRO A 94 -3.28 2.07 7.57
C PRO A 94 -3.02 3.56 7.33
N TRP A 95 -1.77 4.02 7.44
CA TRP A 95 -1.41 5.42 7.31
C TRP A 95 -1.86 6.03 5.98
N MET A 96 -1.69 5.30 4.87
CA MET A 96 -2.14 5.74 3.55
C MET A 96 -3.66 5.96 3.49
N MET A 97 -4.44 5.04 4.04
CA MET A 97 -5.91 5.12 4.03
C MET A 97 -6.42 6.26 4.91
N ARG A 98 -5.85 6.42 6.09
CA ARG A 98 -6.17 7.53 7.00
C ARG A 98 -5.82 8.90 6.38
N ARG A 99 -4.75 8.98 5.58
CA ARG A 99 -4.39 10.19 4.83
C ARG A 99 -5.33 10.45 3.65
N ALA A 100 -5.74 9.41 2.94
CA ALA A 100 -6.72 9.51 1.86
C ALA A 100 -8.06 10.04 2.38
N GLY A 101 -8.60 9.49 3.48
CA GLY A 101 -9.85 9.98 4.07
C GLY A 101 -9.80 11.46 4.46
N LYS A 102 -8.67 11.92 5.03
CA LYS A 102 -8.46 13.35 5.32
C LYS A 102 -8.38 14.22 4.06
N ARG A 103 -7.82 13.70 2.96
CA ARG A 103 -7.66 14.44 1.70
C ARG A 103 -8.98 14.59 0.94
N PHE A 104 -9.85 13.58 1.01
CA PHE A 104 -11.15 13.55 0.35
C PHE A 104 -12.29 14.03 1.25
N GLU A 105 -11.99 14.33 2.51
CA GLU A 105 -12.96 14.78 3.52
C GLU A 105 -14.17 13.83 3.68
N THR A 106 -13.92 12.54 3.43
CA THR A 106 -14.95 11.50 3.44
C THR A 106 -14.93 10.76 4.78
N PRO A 107 -16.07 10.62 5.47
CA PRO A 107 -16.19 9.75 6.64
C PRO A 107 -15.85 8.30 6.30
N THR A 108 -15.28 7.56 7.25
CA THR A 108 -14.97 6.13 7.06
C THR A 108 -16.21 5.31 6.69
N ARG A 109 -17.36 5.64 7.28
CA ARG A 109 -18.68 5.04 6.98
C ARG A 109 -19.18 5.25 5.54
N GLU A 110 -18.62 6.21 4.82
CA GLU A 110 -18.95 6.52 3.41
C GLU A 110 -17.79 6.14 2.46
N THR A 111 -16.78 5.45 2.97
CA THR A 111 -15.59 5.06 2.21
C THR A 111 -15.54 3.54 2.08
N LEU A 112 -15.17 3.04 0.91
CA LEU A 112 -14.97 1.62 0.64
C LEU A 112 -13.57 1.40 0.08
N ILE A 113 -12.80 0.50 0.70
CA ILE A 113 -11.54 0.00 0.13
C ILE A 113 -11.85 -1.22 -0.73
N ILE A 114 -11.49 -1.13 -2.00
CA ILE A 114 -11.61 -2.24 -2.95
C ILE A 114 -10.21 -2.77 -3.24
N GLY A 115 -10.01 -4.08 -3.09
CA GLY A 115 -8.71 -4.71 -3.33
C GLY A 115 -8.83 -6.21 -3.55
N ASP A 116 -7.73 -6.84 -3.95
CA ASP A 116 -7.65 -8.26 -4.29
C ASP A 116 -6.75 -9.06 -3.35
N ARG A 117 -6.11 -8.38 -2.40
CA ARG A 117 -5.21 -8.98 -1.41
C ARG A 117 -5.71 -8.82 0.01
N MET A 118 -5.90 -9.95 0.71
CA MET A 118 -6.23 -9.95 2.13
C MET A 118 -5.12 -9.32 2.99
N ASP A 119 -3.87 -9.68 2.69
CA ASP A 119 -2.67 -9.34 3.46
C ASP A 119 -2.16 -7.90 3.26
N THR A 120 -2.72 -7.15 2.31
CA THR A 120 -2.42 -5.73 2.12
C THR A 120 -3.67 -4.86 2.15
N ASP A 121 -4.65 -5.13 1.32
CA ASP A 121 -5.76 -4.20 1.06
C ASP A 121 -6.82 -4.30 2.13
N ILE A 122 -7.28 -5.51 2.39
CA ILE A 122 -8.34 -5.77 3.35
C ILE A 122 -7.86 -5.46 4.75
N ILE A 123 -6.66 -5.90 5.14
CA ILE A 123 -6.12 -5.58 6.46
C ILE A 123 -5.90 -4.07 6.63
N ALA A 124 -5.47 -3.33 5.60
CA ALA A 124 -5.31 -1.88 5.69
C ALA A 124 -6.66 -1.18 5.90
N GLY A 125 -7.73 -1.67 5.26
CA GLY A 125 -9.07 -1.14 5.47
C GLY A 125 -9.64 -1.47 6.85
N VAL A 126 -9.52 -2.72 7.28
CA VAL A 126 -9.92 -3.15 8.63
C VAL A 126 -9.20 -2.32 9.71
N GLN A 127 -7.88 -2.14 9.60
CA GLN A 127 -7.09 -1.33 10.56
C GLN A 127 -7.36 0.19 10.45
N SER A 128 -8.05 0.62 9.41
CA SER A 128 -8.47 2.00 9.21
C SER A 128 -9.95 2.21 9.53
N GLU A 129 -10.66 1.18 9.98
CA GLU A 129 -12.11 1.20 10.24
C GLU A 129 -12.92 1.64 9.00
N ILE A 130 -12.43 1.29 7.83
CA ILE A 130 -13.08 1.54 6.53
C ILE A 130 -13.63 0.21 6.03
N ASP A 131 -14.85 0.22 5.51
CA ASP A 131 -15.46 -0.95 4.90
C ASP A 131 -14.59 -1.46 3.74
N THR A 132 -14.54 -2.77 3.54
CA THR A 132 -13.69 -3.38 2.50
C THR A 132 -14.49 -4.30 1.59
N ALA A 133 -14.24 -4.22 0.28
CA ALA A 133 -14.69 -5.17 -0.71
C ALA A 133 -13.48 -5.91 -1.30
N LEU A 134 -13.46 -7.23 -1.16
CA LEU A 134 -12.50 -8.10 -1.82
C LEU A 134 -13.01 -8.47 -3.20
N VAL A 135 -12.18 -8.31 -4.24
CA VAL A 135 -12.45 -8.84 -5.58
C VAL A 135 -11.58 -10.06 -5.84
N LEU A 136 -12.19 -11.16 -6.30
CA LEU A 136 -11.53 -12.45 -6.51
C LEU A 136 -10.85 -12.59 -7.88
N SER A 137 -10.88 -11.53 -8.70
CA SER A 137 -10.25 -11.49 -10.02
C SER A 137 -8.71 -11.31 -9.99
N GLY A 138 -8.12 -11.20 -8.79
CA GLY A 138 -6.69 -10.94 -8.58
C GLY A 138 -5.99 -12.04 -7.79
N VAL A 139 -5.26 -11.66 -6.74
CA VAL A 139 -4.34 -12.57 -6.01
C VAL A 139 -5.06 -13.53 -5.06
N THR A 140 -6.07 -13.08 -4.31
CA THR A 140 -6.74 -13.92 -3.30
C THR A 140 -7.81 -14.79 -3.94
N ALA A 141 -7.74 -16.12 -3.77
CA ALA A 141 -8.81 -17.02 -4.15
C ALA A 141 -9.88 -17.18 -3.04
N ALA A 142 -11.11 -17.54 -3.39
CA ALA A 142 -12.21 -17.72 -2.42
C ALA A 142 -11.86 -18.68 -1.26
N GLY A 143 -11.13 -19.75 -1.56
CA GLY A 143 -10.69 -20.73 -0.55
C GLY A 143 -9.65 -20.19 0.44
N ASP A 144 -8.92 -19.13 0.08
CA ASP A 144 -7.87 -18.56 0.94
C ASP A 144 -8.44 -17.80 2.13
N LEU A 145 -9.70 -17.33 2.05
CA LEU A 145 -10.31 -16.54 3.12
C LEU A 145 -10.24 -17.29 4.45
N ALA A 146 -10.50 -18.60 4.46
CA ALA A 146 -10.43 -19.45 5.66
C ALA A 146 -9.10 -19.34 6.45
N ARG A 147 -8.01 -18.91 5.81
CA ARG A 147 -6.68 -18.78 6.41
C ARG A 147 -6.49 -17.50 7.23
N PHE A 148 -7.37 -16.52 7.09
CA PHE A 148 -7.26 -15.22 7.75
C PHE A 148 -8.23 -15.12 8.93
N ALA A 149 -7.77 -14.53 10.04
CA ALA A 149 -8.57 -14.26 11.25
C ALA A 149 -9.48 -13.02 11.12
N TYR A 150 -9.49 -12.38 9.96
CA TYR A 150 -10.33 -11.24 9.61
C TYR A 150 -10.99 -11.50 8.26
N ARG A 151 -12.05 -10.75 7.98
CA ARG A 151 -12.87 -10.90 6.77
C ARG A 151 -13.08 -9.54 6.11
N PRO A 152 -13.13 -9.49 4.77
CA PRO A 152 -13.67 -8.32 4.12
C PRO A 152 -15.17 -8.22 4.41
N LYS A 153 -15.73 -7.01 4.38
CA LYS A 153 -17.18 -6.82 4.52
C LYS A 153 -17.96 -7.37 3.34
N TYR A 154 -17.41 -7.21 2.13
CA TYR A 154 -18.01 -7.70 0.89
C TYR A 154 -17.00 -8.52 0.09
N VAL A 155 -17.50 -9.50 -0.66
CA VAL A 155 -16.70 -10.31 -1.60
C VAL A 155 -17.44 -10.35 -2.93
N PHE A 156 -16.71 -10.09 -4.01
CA PHE A 156 -17.22 -10.08 -5.37
C PHE A 156 -16.29 -10.88 -6.28
N ASP A 157 -16.82 -11.47 -7.34
CA ASP A 157 -15.99 -12.21 -8.31
C ASP A 157 -15.03 -11.28 -9.07
N GLY A 158 -15.43 -10.02 -9.24
CA GLY A 158 -14.61 -8.99 -9.87
C GLY A 158 -15.25 -7.61 -9.80
N LEU A 159 -14.57 -6.61 -10.37
CA LEU A 159 -15.05 -5.22 -10.33
C LEU A 159 -16.39 -5.03 -11.07
N ALA A 160 -16.63 -5.80 -12.14
CA ALA A 160 -17.89 -5.73 -12.89
C ALA A 160 -19.11 -6.14 -12.04
N ASP A 161 -18.97 -7.18 -11.22
CA ASP A 161 -20.00 -7.64 -10.29
C ASP A 161 -20.29 -6.58 -9.22
N LEU A 162 -19.23 -5.98 -8.65
CA LEU A 162 -19.35 -4.85 -7.72
C LEU A 162 -20.12 -3.67 -8.33
N VAL A 163 -19.78 -3.26 -9.56
CA VAL A 163 -20.45 -2.15 -10.25
C VAL A 163 -21.92 -2.47 -10.56
N GLY A 164 -22.21 -3.71 -10.99
CA GLY A 164 -23.57 -4.19 -11.19
C GLY A 164 -24.41 -4.04 -9.92
N ARG A 165 -23.88 -4.52 -8.79
CA ARG A 165 -24.51 -4.41 -7.47
C ARG A 165 -24.78 -2.97 -7.07
N LEU A 166 -23.82 -2.07 -7.24
CA LEU A 166 -23.99 -0.64 -6.91
C LEU A 166 -25.08 0.02 -7.76
N THR A 167 -25.20 -0.37 -9.03
CA THR A 167 -26.21 0.16 -9.95
C THR A 167 -27.61 -0.31 -9.54
N GLU A 168 -27.75 -1.57 -9.13
CA GLU A 168 -29.00 -2.11 -8.59
C GLU A 168 -29.44 -1.36 -7.32
N PHE A 169 -28.52 -1.09 -6.39
CA PHE A 169 -28.83 -0.30 -5.19
C PHE A 169 -29.29 1.13 -5.51
N ALA A 170 -28.60 1.79 -6.45
CA ALA A 170 -28.97 3.14 -6.88
C ALA A 170 -30.36 3.17 -7.55
N ALA A 171 -30.70 2.13 -8.30
CA ALA A 171 -32.00 1.99 -8.95
C ALA A 171 -33.13 1.60 -7.96
N ALA A 172 -32.81 0.87 -6.89
CA ALA A 172 -33.79 0.40 -5.92
C ALA A 172 -34.25 1.47 -4.91
N GLY A 173 -33.51 2.58 -4.76
CA GLY A 173 -33.86 3.74 -3.92
C GLY A 173 -33.99 3.43 -2.43
N ASP A 174 -32.93 3.69 -1.65
CA ASP A 174 -32.82 3.64 -0.17
C ASP A 174 -33.62 2.54 0.58
N ALA A 175 -33.87 1.41 -0.06
CA ALA A 175 -34.50 0.24 0.54
C ALA A 175 -33.45 -0.66 1.19
N GLY A 176 -32.71 -0.11 2.16
CA GLY A 176 -31.90 -0.86 3.10
C GLY A 176 -30.61 -1.48 2.54
N ALA A 177 -29.56 -1.46 3.36
CA ALA A 177 -28.31 -2.15 3.11
C ALA A 177 -28.55 -3.61 2.67
N PRO A 178 -27.67 -4.20 1.83
CA PRO A 178 -27.76 -5.62 1.51
C PRO A 178 -27.94 -6.44 2.78
N PRO A 179 -28.77 -7.50 2.76
CA PRO A 179 -28.70 -8.47 3.83
C PRO A 179 -27.24 -8.90 3.92
N ASN A 180 -26.66 -8.83 5.13
CA ASN A 180 -25.41 -9.51 5.43
C ASN A 180 -25.54 -10.89 4.81
N SER A 181 -24.85 -11.14 3.69
CA SER A 181 -24.73 -12.48 3.14
C SER A 181 -23.77 -13.17 4.10
N GLY A 182 -24.34 -13.64 5.21
CA GLY A 182 -23.67 -14.42 6.21
C GLY A 182 -23.07 -15.63 5.50
N PHE A 183 -21.75 -15.60 5.39
CA PHE A 183 -20.88 -16.74 5.23
C PHE A 183 -19.70 -16.54 6.17
#